data_AF-A0A6N9R0R4-F1
#
_entry.id   AF-A0A6N9R0R4-F1
#
_cell.length_a   1.000
_cell.length_b   1.000
_cell.length_c   1.000
_cell.angle_alpha   90.00
_cell.angle_beta   90.00
_cell.angle_gamma   90.00
#
_symmetry.space_group_name_H-M   'P 1'
#
loop_
_entity.id
_entity.type
_entity.pdbx_description
1 polymer ?
#
loop_
_entity_poly.entity_id
_entity_poly.type
_entity_poly.pdbx_seq_one_letter_code
_entity_poly.pdbx_strand_id
1 'polypeptide(L)'
;MGAEGFAVESILRVLRQQGLKIAARTYRSWKSPARIATRTVTDALVEDQIRTLAWKVNEATGLIQMTPEGLYGRRKWVALLRRQAGLAATSRGAVDRAMRTLGLEGVRRAKKLRTT
;
A
#
# COMPACT_ATOMS: atom_id res chain seq x y z
N MET A 1 -23.60 -7.00 7.82
CA MET A 1 -24.13 -5.66 7.48
C MET A 1 -24.26 -5.59 5.96
N GLY A 2 -25.47 -5.74 5.44
CA GLY A 2 -25.75 -5.74 4.00
C GLY A 2 -25.66 -4.31 3.45
N ALA A 3 -25.06 -4.15 2.28
CA ALA A 3 -25.06 -2.87 1.57
C ALA A 3 -26.52 -2.45 1.30
N GLU A 4 -26.93 -1.29 1.82
CA GLU A 4 -28.19 -0.67 1.39
C GLU A 4 -28.12 -0.45 -0.12
N GLY A 5 -28.96 -1.18 -0.85
CA GLY A 5 -28.95 -1.20 -2.31
C GLY A 5 -29.51 0.10 -2.89
N PHE A 6 -28.70 1.16 -2.97
CA PHE A 6 -29.10 2.38 -3.66
C PHE A 6 -29.08 2.19 -5.18
N ALA A 7 -30.18 2.54 -5.84
CA ALA A 7 -30.26 2.61 -7.29
C ALA A 7 -29.24 3.64 -7.82
N VAL A 8 -28.61 3.37 -8.96
CA VAL A 8 -27.60 4.29 -9.57
C VAL A 8 -28.16 5.71 -9.72
N GLU A 9 -29.44 5.85 -10.04
CA GLU A 9 -30.10 7.15 -10.18
C GLU A 9 -30.19 7.94 -8.87
N SER A 10 -30.41 7.28 -7.72
CA SER A 10 -30.47 8.00 -6.45
C SER A 10 -29.10 8.56 -6.06
N ILE A 11 -28.03 7.81 -6.36
CA ILE A 11 -26.64 8.25 -6.15
C ILE A 11 -26.31 9.43 -7.08
N LEU A 12 -26.64 9.33 -8.37
CA LEU A 12 -26.38 10.41 -9.33
C LEU A 12 -27.17 11.69 -9.00
N ARG A 13 -28.37 11.55 -8.41
CA ARG A 13 -29.16 12.70 -7.93
C ARG A 13 -28.41 13.46 -6.84
N VAL A 14 -27.86 12.75 -5.84
CA VAL A 14 -27.08 13.38 -4.76
C VAL A 14 -25.80 14.00 -5.32
N LEU A 15 -25.07 13.29 -6.20
CA LEU A 15 -23.85 13.81 -6.82
C LEU A 15 -24.12 15.09 -7.61
N ARG A 16 -25.26 15.16 -8.33
CA ARG A 16 -25.67 16.36 -9.07
C ARG A 16 -25.98 17.54 -8.14
N GLN A 17 -26.58 17.29 -6.97
CA GLN A 17 -26.79 18.33 -5.95
C GLN A 17 -25.47 18.89 -5.42
N GLN A 18 -24.42 18.06 -5.34
CA GLN A 18 -23.05 18.46 -4.98
C GLN A 18 -22.27 19.08 -6.16
N GLY A 19 -22.92 19.35 -7.29
CA GLY A 19 -22.31 19.96 -8.48
C GLY A 19 -21.60 18.99 -9.42
N LEU A 20 -21.60 17.69 -9.15
CA LEU A 20 -20.96 16.66 -9.97
C LEU A 20 -21.92 16.10 -11.02
N LYS A 21 -21.73 16.46 -12.29
CA LYS A 21 -22.51 15.93 -13.42
C LYS A 21 -21.84 14.69 -14.01
N ILE A 22 -22.27 13.51 -13.57
CA ILE A 22 -21.74 12.21 -14.04
C ILE A 22 -22.85 11.45 -14.78
N ALA A 23 -22.52 10.85 -15.93
CA ALA A 23 -23.44 9.97 -16.65
C ALA A 23 -23.52 8.59 -15.99
N ALA A 24 -24.71 7.97 -15.98
CA ALA A 24 -24.92 6.65 -15.36
C ALA A 24 -24.00 5.55 -15.92
N ARG A 25 -23.71 5.57 -17.22
CA ARG A 25 -22.76 4.63 -17.86
C ARG A 25 -21.34 4.77 -17.28
N THR A 26 -20.91 6.00 -17.02
CA THR A 26 -19.59 6.30 -16.46
C THR A 26 -19.53 5.83 -15.02
N TYR A 27 -20.57 6.12 -14.23
CA TYR A 27 -20.66 5.63 -12.86
C TYR A 27 -20.64 4.10 -12.78
N ARG A 28 -21.40 3.40 -13.62
CA ARG A 28 -21.39 1.92 -13.69
C ARG A 28 -20.01 1.37 -14.07
N SER A 29 -19.36 1.97 -15.07
CA SER A 29 -18.01 1.57 -15.47
C SER A 29 -16.97 1.79 -14.37
N TRP A 30 -17.14 2.79 -13.50
CA TRP A 30 -16.26 3.03 -12.36
C TRP A 30 -16.59 2.16 -11.16
N LYS A 31 -17.88 1.87 -10.91
CA LYS A 31 -18.33 1.00 -9.83
C LYS A 31 -17.97 -0.46 -10.08
N SER A 32 -17.89 -0.86 -11.35
CA SER A 32 -17.44 -2.17 -11.79
C SER A 32 -16.22 -1.99 -12.69
N PRO A 33 -15.07 -1.57 -12.12
CA PRO A 33 -13.87 -1.38 -12.93
C PRO A 33 -13.52 -2.71 -13.59
N ALA A 34 -13.22 -2.66 -14.90
CA ALA A 34 -12.71 -3.82 -15.61
C ALA A 34 -11.53 -4.37 -14.81
N ARG A 35 -11.65 -5.64 -14.38
CA ARG A 35 -10.78 -6.41 -13.48
C ARG A 35 -9.48 -5.70 -13.09
N ILE A 36 -9.31 -5.43 -11.80
CA ILE A 36 -8.04 -4.91 -11.25
C ILE A 36 -6.92 -5.88 -11.66
N ALA A 37 -5.84 -5.35 -12.23
CA ALA A 37 -4.69 -6.16 -12.61
C ALA A 37 -4.13 -6.88 -11.38
N THR A 38 -3.86 -8.18 -11.51
CA THR A 38 -3.32 -9.01 -10.41
C THR A 38 -2.09 -8.38 -9.77
N ARG A 39 -1.24 -7.74 -10.58
CA ARG A 39 -0.06 -7.02 -10.11
C ARG A 39 -0.38 -5.88 -9.13
N THR A 40 -1.44 -5.12 -9.38
CA THR A 40 -1.86 -4.02 -8.50
C THR A 40 -2.28 -4.57 -7.13
N VAL A 41 -3.00 -5.69 -7.12
CA VAL A 41 -3.38 -6.36 -5.87
C VAL A 41 -2.15 -6.87 -5.12
N THR A 42 -1.23 -7.55 -5.81
CA THR A 42 -0.01 -8.06 -5.17
C THR A 42 0.91 -6.96 -4.66
N ASP A 43 1.03 -5.84 -5.39
CA ASP A 43 1.83 -4.69 -4.96
C ASP A 43 1.23 -4.06 -3.70
N ALA A 44 -0.10 -3.93 -3.63
CA ALA A 44 -0.79 -3.42 -2.45
C ALA A 44 -0.60 -4.32 -1.21
N LEU A 45 -0.66 -5.66 -1.38
CA LEU A 45 -0.38 -6.61 -0.29
C LEU A 45 1.06 -6.48 0.23
N VAL A 46 2.02 -6.32 -0.67
CA VAL A 46 3.43 -6.11 -0.29
C VAL A 46 3.61 -4.79 0.45
N GLU A 47 2.98 -3.72 -0.03
CA GLU A 47 3.04 -2.41 0.61
C GLU A 47 2.43 -2.42 2.01
N ASP A 48 1.24 -3.02 2.17
CA ASP A 48 0.55 -3.13 3.45
C ASP A 48 1.38 -3.91 4.48
N GLN A 49 2.00 -5.00 4.03
CA GLN A 49 2.85 -5.81 4.89
C GLN A 49 4.13 -5.07 5.32
N ILE A 50 4.78 -4.35 4.41
CA ILE A 50 5.95 -3.52 4.74
C ILE A 50 5.54 -2.42 5.72
N ARG A 51 4.39 -1.77 5.50
CA ARG A 51 3.88 -0.73 6.40
C ARG A 51 3.65 -1.27 7.81
N THR A 52 2.99 -2.41 7.92
CA THR A 52 2.71 -3.06 9.20
C THR A 52 3.97 -3.43 9.97
N LEU A 53 5.02 -3.85 9.26
CA LEU A 53 6.28 -4.25 9.88
C LEU A 53 7.21 -3.08 10.19
N ALA A 54 7.22 -2.05 9.34
CA ALA A 54 8.14 -0.93 9.46
C ALA A 54 7.73 0.06 10.56
N TRP A 55 6.44 0.13 10.90
CA TRP A 55 5.93 1.05 11.91
C TRP A 55 5.10 0.33 12.95
N LYS A 56 5.34 0.66 14.22
CA LYS A 56 4.56 0.20 15.37
C LYS A 56 4.12 1.39 16.20
N VAL A 57 2.88 1.34 16.71
CA VAL A 57 2.41 2.32 17.69
C VAL A 57 3.09 2.02 19.03
N ASN A 58 3.76 3.01 19.59
CA ASN A 58 4.33 2.89 20.92
C ASN A 58 3.21 3.12 21.95
N GLU A 59 2.86 2.07 22.71
CA GLU A 59 1.76 2.09 23.68
C GLU A 59 1.98 3.12 24.82
N ALA A 60 3.23 3.45 25.14
CA ALA A 60 3.55 4.38 26.22
C ALA A 60 3.44 5.86 25.79
N THR A 61 3.64 6.16 24.49
CA THR A 61 3.63 7.55 23.98
C THR A 61 2.48 7.82 23.01
N GLY A 62 1.78 6.79 22.53
CA GLY A 62 0.75 6.88 21.49
C GLY A 62 1.29 7.25 20.10
N LEU A 63 2.60 7.44 19.96
CA LEU A 63 3.24 7.86 18.71
C LEU A 63 3.62 6.66 17.84
N ILE A 64 3.58 6.86 16.53
CA ILE A 64 4.08 5.90 15.56
C ILE A 64 5.61 5.94 15.59
N GLN A 65 6.24 4.81 15.91
CA GLN A 65 7.68 4.66 15.91
C GLN A 65 8.11 3.65 14.85
N MET A 66 9.25 3.93 14.22
CA MET A 66 9.82 3.04 13.22
C MET A 66 10.50 1.86 13.91
N THR A 67 10.24 0.65 13.44
CA THR A 67 10.87 -0.58 13.91
C THR A 67 12.27 -0.74 13.31
N PRO A 68 13.11 -1.64 13.85
CA PRO A 68 14.39 -1.99 13.23
C PRO A 68 14.24 -2.50 11.78
N GLU A 69 13.13 -3.15 11.47
CA GLU A 69 12.78 -3.62 10.12
C GLU A 69 12.63 -2.46 9.14
N GLY A 70 12.13 -1.29 9.59
CA GLY A 70 12.06 -0.07 8.77
C GLY A 70 13.42 0.38 8.22
N LEU A 71 14.52 0.00 8.89
CA LEU A 71 15.90 0.29 8.44
C LEU A 71 16.40 -0.71 7.39
N TYR A 72 15.64 -1.76 7.08
CA TYR A 72 16.04 -2.76 6.10
C TYR A 72 16.10 -2.16 4.71
N GLY A 73 17.21 -2.45 4.02
CA GLY A 73 17.30 -2.23 2.58
C GLY A 73 16.48 -3.28 1.83
N ARG A 74 16.18 -2.98 0.56
CA ARG A 74 15.42 -3.84 -0.36
C ARG A 74 15.76 -5.33 -0.31
N ARG A 75 17.05 -5.69 -0.19
CA ARG A 75 17.47 -7.11 -0.15
C ARG A 75 16.96 -7.83 1.11
N LYS A 76 17.02 -7.15 2.26
CA LYS A 76 16.53 -7.70 3.54
C LYS A 76 15.01 -7.77 3.55
N TRP A 77 14.33 -6.75 3.02
CA TRP A 77 12.88 -6.77 2.85
C TRP A 77 12.40 -7.95 2.00
N VAL A 78 12.99 -8.18 0.83
CA VAL A 78 12.61 -9.34 -0.01
C VAL A 78 12.80 -10.65 0.75
N ALA A 79 13.91 -10.82 1.47
CA ALA A 79 14.17 -12.04 2.23
C ALA A 79 13.17 -12.24 3.38
N LEU A 80 12.79 -11.16 4.07
CA LEU A 80 11.81 -11.19 5.14
C LEU A 80 10.41 -11.53 4.62
N LEU A 81 9.94 -10.83 3.59
CA LEU A 81 8.58 -11.01 3.05
C LEU A 81 8.38 -12.42 2.48
N ARG A 82 9.41 -13.01 1.87
CA ARG A 82 9.34 -14.39 1.36
C ARG A 82 9.15 -15.45 2.45
N ARG A 83 9.44 -15.12 3.71
CA ARG A 83 9.21 -15.99 4.87
C ARG A 83 7.79 -15.86 5.42
N GLN A 84 7.04 -14.86 5.00
CA GLN A 84 5.67 -14.65 5.45
C GLN A 84 4.68 -15.43 4.58
N ALA A 85 3.63 -15.94 5.22
CA ALA A 85 2.57 -16.67 4.55
C ALA A 85 1.92 -15.80 3.45
N GLY A 86 1.74 -16.35 2.25
CA GLY A 86 1.12 -15.65 1.12
C GLY A 86 2.03 -14.70 0.33
N LEU A 87 3.29 -14.49 0.74
CA LEU A 87 4.22 -13.55 0.09
C LEU A 87 5.51 -14.18 -0.46
N ALA A 88 5.56 -15.51 -0.56
CA ALA A 88 6.71 -16.26 -1.09
C ALA A 88 7.09 -15.84 -2.53
N ALA A 89 6.11 -15.45 -3.35
CA ALA A 89 6.32 -15.01 -4.74
C ALA A 89 6.70 -13.52 -4.87
N THR A 90 6.98 -12.81 -3.76
CA THR A 90 7.29 -11.38 -3.78
C THR A 90 8.49 -11.08 -4.68
N SER A 91 8.26 -10.21 -5.65
CA SER A 91 9.28 -9.74 -6.58
C SER A 91 10.09 -8.59 -5.97
N ARG A 92 11.36 -8.47 -6.38
CA ARG A 92 12.23 -7.37 -5.97
C ARG A 92 11.67 -6.00 -6.37
N GLY A 93 10.99 -5.93 -7.52
CA GLY A 93 10.38 -4.70 -8.04
C GLY A 93 9.14 -4.26 -7.25
N ALA A 94 8.35 -5.20 -6.72
CA ALA A 94 7.22 -4.88 -5.84
C ALA A 94 7.71 -4.22 -4.54
N VAL A 95 8.73 -4.81 -3.91
CA VAL A 95 9.38 -4.24 -2.71
C VAL A 95 9.98 -2.87 -2.98
N ASP A 96 10.65 -2.70 -4.12
CA ASP A 96 11.26 -1.43 -4.52
C ASP A 96 10.22 -0.31 -4.72
N ARG A 97 9.06 -0.63 -5.30
CA ARG A 97 7.93 0.31 -5.41
C ARG A 97 7.34 0.64 -4.04
N ALA A 98 7.02 -0.36 -3.24
CA ALA A 98 6.47 -0.17 -1.91
C ALA A 98 7.40 0.66 -1.01
N MET A 99 8.70 0.38 -1.04
CA MET A 99 9.70 1.18 -0.31
C MET A 99 9.71 2.65 -0.76
N ARG A 100 9.62 2.95 -2.07
CA ARG A 100 9.50 4.34 -2.54
C ARG A 100 8.20 4.99 -2.10
N THR A 101 7.06 4.31 -2.22
CA THR A 101 5.75 4.82 -1.81
C THR A 101 5.73 5.16 -0.32
N LEU A 102 6.38 4.35 0.50
CA LEU A 102 6.43 4.49 1.95
C LEU A 102 7.60 5.35 2.44
N GLY A 103 8.44 5.89 1.55
CA GLY A 103 9.61 6.71 1.91
C GLY A 103 10.74 5.94 2.61
N LEU A 104 10.82 4.62 2.45
CA LEU A 104 11.85 3.77 3.03
C LEU A 104 13.05 3.64 2.09
N GLU A 105 14.24 4.08 2.50
CA GLU A 105 15.46 3.90 1.68
C GLU A 105 16.35 2.73 2.15
N GLY A 106 16.13 2.30 3.40
CA GLY A 106 17.02 1.40 4.14
C GLY A 106 18.37 2.04 4.45
N VAL A 107 18.99 1.64 5.56
CA VAL A 107 20.28 2.21 5.96
C VAL A 107 21.37 1.83 4.95
N ARG A 108 21.95 2.84 4.30
CA ARG A 108 23.11 2.70 3.41
C ARG A 108 24.35 3.20 4.15
N ARG A 109 25.31 2.28 4.39
CA ARG A 109 26.72 2.50 4.83
C ARG A 109 26.94 3.61 5.89
N ALA A 110 27.20 3.20 7.13
CA ALA A 110 27.64 4.08 8.22
C ALA A 110 29.18 4.20 8.37
N LYS A 111 29.99 3.73 7.41
CA LYS A 111 31.47 3.74 7.54
C LYS A 111 32.09 4.80 6.61
N LYS A 112 32.69 5.85 7.21
CA LYS A 112 33.60 6.77 6.50
C LYS A 112 34.75 5.97 5.89
N LEU A 113 35.08 6.23 4.62
CA LEU A 113 36.26 5.68 3.98
C LEU A 113 37.50 6.26 4.69
N ARG A 114 38.37 5.40 5.21
CA ARG A 114 39.69 5.80 5.74
C ARG A 114 40.73 5.35 4.72
N THR A 115 41.40 6.32 4.12
CA THR A 115 42.62 6.08 3.33
C THR A 115 43.80 6.23 4.28
N THR A 116 44.64 5.20 4.38
CA THR A 116 45.95 5.24 5.02
C THR A 116 47.01 5.55 3.98
#